data_AF-A0A8T4TX26-F1
#
_entry.id   AF-A0A8T4TX26-F1
#
_cell.length_a   1.000
_cell.length_b   1.000
_cell.length_c   1.000
_cell.angle_alpha   90.00
_cell.angle_beta   90.00
_cell.angle_gamma   90.00
#
_symmetry.space_group_name_H-M   'P 1'
#
loop_
_entity.id
_entity.type
_entity.pdbx_description
1 polymer ?
#
loop_
_entity_poly.entity_id
_entity_poly.type
_entity_poly.pdbx_seq_one_letter_code
_entity_poly.pdbx_strand_id
1 'polypeptide(L)'
;MEIKLNIKYQDLIDKNWVDSLKRSKHIIDRMTERGIGTESIKEAIIKGSKMLREDKSIVSEYMWFKVIYREFIINNTKKIYPITVMEA
;
A
#
# COMPACT_ATOMS: atom_id res chain seq x y z
N MET A 1 7.88 -3.12 16.41
CA MET A 1 6.71 -2.48 15.76
C MET A 1 6.15 -3.45 14.74
N GLU A 2 4.88 -3.82 14.83
CA GLU A 2 4.26 -4.78 13.92
C GLU A 2 3.71 -4.07 12.67
N ILE A 3 4.00 -4.58 11.47
CA ILE A 3 3.51 -4.04 10.20
C ILE A 3 2.44 -4.98 9.66
N LYS A 4 1.20 -4.49 9.54
CA LYS A 4 0.09 -5.23 8.92
C LYS A 4 -0.24 -4.63 7.56
N LEU A 5 -0.01 -5.42 6.51
CA LEU A 5 -0.36 -5.08 5.15
C LEU A 5 -1.83 -5.44 4.87
N ASN A 6 -2.64 -4.45 4.49
CA ASN A 6 -4.06 -4.64 4.23
C ASN A 6 -4.38 -4.30 2.77
N ILE A 7 -4.34 -5.33 1.90
CA ILE A 7 -4.63 -5.20 0.47
C ILE A 7 -6.13 -5.38 0.18
N LYS A 8 -6.86 -6.08 1.04
CA LYS A 8 -8.26 -6.40 0.77
C LYS A 8 -9.20 -5.21 1.01
N TYR A 9 -8.74 -4.15 1.67
CA TYR A 9 -9.54 -2.96 2.03
C TYR A 9 -10.87 -3.25 2.74
N GLN A 10 -11.16 -4.51 3.08
CA GLN A 10 -12.42 -4.95 3.68
C GLN A 10 -12.62 -4.30 5.05
N ASP A 11 -11.54 -4.10 5.81
CA ASP A 11 -11.60 -3.48 7.14
C ASP A 11 -11.79 -1.94 7.11
N LEU A 12 -11.80 -1.31 5.92
CA LEU A 12 -12.05 0.14 5.77
C LEU A 12 -13.49 0.46 5.31
N ILE A 13 -14.29 -0.56 4.99
CA ILE A 13 -15.66 -0.40 4.49
C ILE A 13 -16.58 0.19 5.59
N ASP A 14 -16.31 -0.08 6.87
CA ASP A 14 -17.14 0.36 8.00
C ASP A 14 -17.07 1.86 8.33
N LYS A 15 -16.27 2.68 7.62
CA LYS A 15 -16.04 4.10 7.97
C LYS A 15 -16.29 5.11 6.84
N ASN A 16 -17.29 4.92 5.99
CA ASN A 16 -17.64 5.84 4.88
C ASN A 16 -16.63 5.96 3.72
N TRP A 17 -15.70 5.01 3.57
CA TRP A 17 -14.80 4.96 2.40
C TRP A 17 -15.41 4.07 1.30
N VAL A 18 -16.38 4.62 0.55
CA VAL A 18 -17.05 3.99 -0.64
C VAL A 18 -16.06 3.57 -1.74
N ASP A 19 -14.79 3.95 -1.59
CA ASP A 19 -13.73 3.90 -2.57
C ASP A 19 -12.85 2.62 -2.46
N SER A 20 -13.25 1.64 -1.65
CA SER A 20 -12.40 0.52 -1.19
C SER A 20 -12.29 -0.66 -2.17
N LEU A 21 -13.39 -1.08 -2.81
CA LEU A 21 -13.42 -2.33 -3.58
C LEU A 21 -12.83 -2.19 -4.99
N LYS A 22 -13.11 -1.07 -5.67
CA LYS A 22 -12.51 -0.78 -6.99
C LYS A 22 -11.00 -0.57 -6.87
N ARG A 23 -10.55 0.11 -5.79
CA ARG A 23 -9.12 0.32 -5.53
C ARG A 23 -8.42 -0.97 -5.13
N SER A 24 -9.04 -1.83 -4.31
CA SER A 24 -8.46 -3.14 -3.96
C SER A 24 -8.28 -4.02 -5.20
N LYS A 25 -9.28 -4.06 -6.08
CA LYS A 25 -9.16 -4.75 -7.37
C LYS A 25 -8.05 -4.14 -8.22
N HIS A 26 -8.01 -2.80 -8.34
CA HIS A 26 -6.99 -2.12 -9.12
C HIS A 26 -5.56 -2.43 -8.63
N ILE A 27 -5.28 -2.34 -7.33
CA ILE A 27 -3.93 -2.67 -6.83
C ILE A 27 -3.59 -4.14 -7.11
N ILE A 28 -4.53 -5.06 -6.90
CA ILE A 28 -4.31 -6.50 -7.16
C ILE A 28 -4.00 -6.71 -8.64
N ASP A 29 -4.79 -6.13 -9.55
CA ASP A 29 -4.57 -6.22 -10.99
C ASP A 29 -3.17 -5.70 -11.36
N ARG A 30 -2.78 -4.53 -10.81
CA ARG A 30 -1.46 -3.91 -11.07
C ARG A 30 -0.29 -4.73 -10.53
N MET A 31 -0.49 -5.38 -9.37
CA MET A 31 0.47 -6.30 -8.77
C MET A 31 0.65 -7.55 -9.63
N THR A 32 -0.46 -8.15 -10.09
CA THR A 32 -0.46 -9.33 -10.95
C THR A 32 0.19 -9.03 -12.29
N GLU A 33 -0.18 -7.94 -12.96
CA GLU A 33 0.41 -7.51 -14.24
C GLU A 33 1.93 -7.36 -14.17
N ARG A 34 2.47 -6.99 -13.01
CA ARG A 34 3.89 -6.70 -12.82
C ARG A 34 4.65 -7.82 -12.11
N GLY A 35 3.98 -8.87 -11.65
CA GLY A 35 4.61 -9.89 -10.82
C GLY A 35 5.09 -9.37 -9.45
N ILE A 36 4.44 -8.34 -8.91
CA ILE A 36 4.78 -7.77 -7.60
C ILE A 36 3.99 -8.51 -6.51
N GLY A 37 4.69 -9.24 -5.65
CA GLY A 37 4.11 -9.96 -4.53
C GLY A 37 3.81 -9.06 -3.32
N THR A 38 3.03 -9.58 -2.38
CA THR A 38 2.78 -8.92 -1.08
C THR A 38 4.07 -8.76 -0.26
N GLU A 39 4.98 -9.74 -0.34
CA GLU A 39 6.31 -9.66 0.28
C GLU A 39 7.16 -8.55 -0.33
N SER A 40 7.15 -8.39 -1.66
CA SER A 40 7.83 -7.27 -2.33
C SER A 40 7.33 -5.92 -1.82
N ILE A 41 6.02 -5.78 -1.61
CA ILE A 41 5.44 -4.57 -1.01
C ILE A 41 5.94 -4.37 0.43
N LYS A 42 5.98 -5.42 1.25
CA LYS A 42 6.55 -5.32 2.62
C LYS A 42 8.00 -4.88 2.58
N GLU A 43 8.80 -5.44 1.68
CA GLU A 43 10.19 -5.02 1.50
C GLU A 43 10.29 -3.56 1.09
N ALA A 44 9.47 -3.10 0.14
CA ALA A 44 9.42 -1.70 -0.26
C ALA A 44 9.04 -0.78 0.90
N ILE A 45 8.10 -1.19 1.77
CA ILE A 45 7.73 -0.40 2.95
C ILE A 45 8.89 -0.34 3.97
N ILE A 46 9.66 -1.40 4.14
CA ILE A 46 10.74 -1.45 5.12
C ILE A 46 12.01 -0.77 4.58
N LYS A 47 12.47 -1.20 3.41
CA LYS A 47 13.78 -0.90 2.83
C LYS A 47 13.75 0.21 1.77
N GLY A 48 12.59 0.50 1.18
CA GLY A 48 12.46 1.46 0.08
C GLY A 48 12.68 2.92 0.50
N SER A 49 13.08 3.73 -0.47
CA SER A 49 13.21 5.18 -0.35
C SER A 49 11.83 5.82 -0.31
N LYS A 50 11.55 6.62 0.74
CA LYS A 50 10.20 7.12 1.03
C LYS A 50 10.08 8.61 0.76
N MET A 51 9.00 8.99 0.07
CA MET A 51 8.61 10.38 -0.14
C MET A 51 7.15 10.57 0.29
N LEU A 52 6.90 11.56 1.14
CA LEU A 52 5.54 11.97 1.53
C LEU A 52 4.97 12.92 0.48
N ARG A 53 3.75 12.65 0.00
CA ARG A 53 3.00 13.53 -0.90
C ARG A 53 2.08 14.47 -0.13
N GLU A 54 1.63 15.52 -0.80
CA GLU A 54 0.68 16.51 -0.25
C GLU A 54 -0.63 15.87 0.24
N ASP A 55 -1.09 14.80 -0.43
CA ASP A 55 -2.30 14.06 -0.06
C ASP A 55 -2.11 13.08 1.13
N LYS A 56 -0.95 13.15 1.79
CA LYS A 56 -0.51 12.28 2.90
C LYS A 56 -0.31 10.81 2.50
N SER A 57 -0.28 10.49 1.21
CA SER A 57 0.22 9.19 0.74
C SER A 57 1.75 9.16 0.73
N ILE A 58 2.31 7.97 0.87
CA ILE A 58 3.74 7.72 0.83
C ILE A 58 4.04 6.98 -0.47
N VAL A 59 4.97 7.50 -1.24
CA VAL A 59 5.64 6.76 -2.30
C VAL A 59 6.82 6.06 -1.66
N SER A 60 6.90 4.73 -1.81
CA SER A 60 8.13 4.01 -1.53
C SER A 60 8.66 3.39 -2.82
N GLU A 61 9.86 3.79 -3.18
CA GLU A 61 10.60 3.26 -4.33
C GLU A 61 11.53 2.15 -3.87
N TYR A 62 11.46 0.99 -4.53
CA TYR A 62 12.27 -0.17 -4.21
C TYR A 62 12.55 -0.97 -5.48
N MET A 63 13.84 -1.16 -5.78
CA MET A 63 14.29 -1.82 -7.00
C MET A 63 13.69 -1.14 -8.24
N TRP A 64 12.94 -1.89 -9.06
CA TRP A 64 12.38 -1.45 -10.34
C TRP A 64 10.93 -0.94 -10.20
N PHE A 65 10.38 -0.84 -8.98
CA PHE A 65 8.99 -0.42 -8.78
C PHE A 65 8.81 0.59 -7.64
N LYS A 66 7.67 1.29 -7.70
CA LYS A 66 7.17 2.22 -6.71
C LYS A 66 5.84 1.71 -6.17
N VAL A 67 5.67 1.73 -4.86
CA VAL A 67 4.37 1.50 -4.21
C VAL A 67 3.88 2.80 -3.58
N ILE A 68 2.65 3.18 -3.90
CA ILE A 68 1.98 4.31 -3.27
C ILE A 68 1.04 3.74 -2.22
N TYR A 69 1.15 4.17 -0.98
CA TYR A 69 0.31 3.67 0.11
C TYR A 69 -0.02 4.74 1.14
N ARG A 70 -1.01 4.47 1.98
CA ARG A 70 -1.27 5.22 3.21
C ARG A 70 -0.94 4.36 4.41
N GLU A 71 -0.38 4.99 5.43
CA GLU A 71 -0.10 4.32 6.71
C GLU A 71 -0.92 4.93 7.84
N PHE A 72 -1.40 4.06 8.73
CA PHE A 72 -2.08 4.47 9.96
C PHE A 72 -1.45 3.71 11.13
N ILE A 73 -1.12 4.44 12.17
CA ILE A 73 -0.57 3.86 13.41
C ILE A 73 -1.74 3.72 14.40
N ILE A 74 -2.09 2.49 14.75
CA ILE A 74 -3.16 2.18 15.71
C ILE A 74 -2.58 1.19 16.71
N ASN A 75 -2.61 1.51 18.01
CA ASN A 75 -2.15 0.64 19.10
C ASN A 75 -0.78 0.01 18.83
N ASN A 76 0.23 0.83 18.49
CA ASN A 76 1.61 0.39 18.17
C ASN A 76 1.75 -0.55 16.94
N THR A 77 0.67 -0.69 16.15
CA THR A 77 0.64 -1.44 14.89
C THR A 77 0.57 -0.47 13.73
N LYS A 78 1.48 -0.61 12.77
CA LYS A 78 1.46 0.16 11.52
C LYS A 78 0.61 -0.59 10.49
N LYS A 79 -0.58 -0.08 10.19
CA LYS A 79 -1.45 -0.60 9.15
C LYS A 79 -1.14 0.10 7.83
N ILE A 80 -0.86 -0.68 6.80
CA ILE A 80 -0.51 -0.18 5.47
C ILE A 80 -1.63 -0.50 4.49
N TYR A 81 -2.03 0.51 3.73
CA TYR A 81 -3.08 0.43 2.71
C TYR A 81 -2.48 0.84 1.35
N PRO A 82 -2.08 -0.14 0.53
CA PRO A 82 -1.47 0.12 -0.78
C PRO A 82 -2.52 0.63 -1.78
N ILE A 83 -2.29 1.81 -2.34
CA ILE A 83 -3.19 2.46 -3.31
C ILE A 83 -2.91 1.93 -4.72
N THR A 84 -1.64 1.91 -5.15
CA THR A 84 -1.24 1.38 -6.46
C THR A 84 0.25 1.03 -6.47
N VAL A 85 0.66 0.27 -7.49
CA VAL A 85 2.06 -0.02 -7.82
C VAL A 85 2.37 0.45 -9.24
N MET A 86 3.58 0.98 -9.41
CA MET A 86 4.08 1.59 -10.63
C MET A 86 5.51 1.12 -10.90
N GLU A 87 5.97 1.19 -12.14
CA GLU A 87 7.40 1.06 -12.44
C GLU A 87 8.14 2.33 -11.99
N ALA A 88 9.39 2.17 -11.57
CA ALA A 88 10.22 3.26 -11.06
C ALA A 88 10.66 4.22 -12.17
#